data_AF-A0A1Y4CLD6-F1
#
_entry.id   AF-A0A1Y4CLD6-F1
#
_cell.length_a   1.000
_cell.length_b   1.000
_cell.length_c   1.000
_cell.angle_alpha   90.00
_cell.angle_beta   90.00
_cell.angle_gamma   90.00
#
_symmetry.space_group_name_H-M   'P 1'
#
loop_
_entity.id
_entity.type
_entity.pdbx_description
1 polymer ?
#
loop_
_entity_poly.entity_id
_entity_poly.type
_entity_poly.pdbx_seq_one_letter_code
_entity_poly.pdbx_strand_id
1 'polypeptide(L)'
;MKHQCKVTVPDKKLFPELQREYCAEPESGACPCFEVGQEYLFRTGLGTDGFRHFGHNLDPAFPCAETWDCINRYVYTALQGGSIIHGWMRDDRQMIACWQDGTRPVILRIERIDISETDEERAWLEHQDFTVRQEDTNTGM
;
A
#
# COMPACT_ATOMS: atom_id res chain seq x y z
N MET A 1 -6.30 -19.32 -7.04
CA MET A 1 -6.58 -18.26 -6.06
C MET A 1 -6.15 -16.97 -6.68
N LYS A 2 -7.02 -15.96 -6.64
CA LYS A 2 -6.72 -14.61 -7.12
C LYS A 2 -6.36 -13.70 -5.96
N HIS A 3 -5.50 -12.73 -6.26
CA HIS A 3 -5.12 -11.71 -5.30
C HIS A 3 -5.44 -10.32 -5.84
N GLN A 4 -5.92 -9.46 -4.98
CA GLN A 4 -6.04 -8.03 -5.23
C GLN A 4 -5.19 -7.28 -4.21
N CYS A 5 -4.86 -6.03 -4.52
CA CYS A 5 -4.16 -5.15 -3.61
C CYS A 5 -4.97 -3.88 -3.42
N LYS A 6 -5.37 -3.59 -2.19
CA LYS A 6 -6.00 -2.32 -1.82
C LYS A 6 -4.95 -1.40 -1.21
N VAL A 7 -4.86 -0.18 -1.74
CA VAL A 7 -4.06 0.89 -1.16
C VAL A 7 -5.01 1.93 -0.59
N THR A 8 -4.87 2.24 0.69
CA THR A 8 -5.66 3.27 1.39
C THR A 8 -4.73 4.39 1.84
N VAL A 9 -5.20 5.63 1.85
CA VAL A 9 -4.49 6.79 2.42
C VAL A 9 -5.02 7.06 3.84
N PRO A 10 -4.48 6.42 4.88
CA PRO A 10 -4.94 6.64 6.25
C PRO A 10 -4.62 8.04 6.79
N ASP A 11 -3.53 8.66 6.33
CA ASP A 11 -3.06 9.92 6.90
C ASP A 11 -2.11 10.67 5.95
N LYS A 12 -1.97 11.97 6.18
CA LYS A 12 -0.99 12.87 5.55
C LYS A 12 -0.33 13.69 6.63
N LYS A 13 1.00 13.71 6.65
CA LYS A 13 1.76 14.54 7.59
C LYS A 13 2.35 15.76 6.88
N LEU A 14 2.66 16.77 7.69
CA LEU A 14 3.40 17.96 7.29
C LEU A 14 4.38 18.29 8.42
N PHE A 15 5.65 18.45 8.05
CA PHE A 15 6.73 18.86 8.93
C PHE A 15 7.16 20.28 8.52
N PRO A 16 6.44 21.32 8.97
CA PRO A 16 6.64 22.70 8.51
C PRO A 16 8.04 23.24 8.88
N GLU A 17 8.64 22.76 9.95
CA GLU A 17 10.02 23.05 10.32
C GLU A 17 11.02 22.60 9.24
N LEU A 18 10.84 21.41 8.67
CA LEU A 18 11.71 20.91 7.60
C LEU A 18 11.50 21.67 6.29
N GLN A 19 10.26 22.09 5.99
CA GLN A 19 9.99 22.93 4.83
C GLN A 19 10.69 24.29 4.95
N ARG A 20 10.57 24.94 6.11
CA ARG A 20 11.23 26.24 6.33
C ARG A 20 12.75 26.18 6.28
N GLU A 21 13.34 25.08 6.72
CA GLU A 21 14.80 24.92 6.76
C GLU A 21 15.38 24.50 5.40
N TYR A 22 14.72 23.60 4.68
CA TYR A 22 15.31 22.91 3.52
C TYR A 22 14.59 23.16 2.18
N CYS A 23 13.30 23.52 2.16
CA CYS A 23 12.59 23.76 0.91
C CYS A 23 12.86 25.16 0.37
N ALA A 24 12.98 25.28 -0.95
CA ALA A 24 13.08 26.58 -1.62
C ALA A 24 11.81 27.43 -1.47
N GLU A 25 10.65 26.77 -1.39
CA GLU A 25 9.38 27.36 -0.96
C GLU A 25 9.10 26.91 0.49
N PRO A 26 9.33 27.78 1.49
CA PRO A 26 9.21 27.45 2.92
C PRO A 26 7.82 27.00 3.36
N GLU A 27 6.77 27.35 2.62
CA GLU A 27 5.37 27.04 2.95
C GLU A 27 4.70 26.17 1.86
N SER A 28 5.44 25.19 1.35
CA SER A 28 4.97 24.25 0.30
C SER A 28 3.73 23.43 0.70
N GLY A 29 3.46 23.29 2.01
CA GLY A 29 2.26 22.66 2.55
C GLY A 29 2.22 21.14 2.38
N ALA A 30 1.08 20.53 2.73
CA ALA A 30 0.86 19.09 2.60
C ALA A 30 0.72 18.67 1.12
N CYS A 31 0.96 17.38 0.82
CA CYS A 31 0.83 16.86 -0.54
C CYS A 31 -0.60 17.11 -1.09
N PRO A 32 -0.77 17.73 -2.27
CA PRO A 32 -2.10 17.99 -2.85
C PRO A 32 -2.64 16.81 -3.67
N CYS A 33 -1.83 15.79 -3.94
CA CYS A 33 -2.21 14.69 -4.84
C CYS A 33 -3.19 13.69 -4.20
N PHE A 34 -3.19 13.58 -2.88
CA PHE A 34 -3.96 12.59 -2.14
C PHE A 34 -4.84 13.24 -1.08
N GLU A 35 -5.94 12.58 -0.75
CA GLU A 35 -6.83 12.92 0.36
C GLU A 35 -6.95 11.76 1.34
N VAL A 36 -7.08 12.08 2.62
CA VAL A 36 -7.26 11.06 3.67
C VAL A 36 -8.56 10.30 3.42
N GLY A 37 -8.49 8.98 3.50
CA GLY A 37 -9.59 8.06 3.23
C GLY A 37 -9.72 7.62 1.77
N GLN A 38 -8.90 8.13 0.85
CA GLN A 38 -8.87 7.61 -0.52
C GLN A 38 -8.44 6.15 -0.57
N GLU A 39 -9.09 5.38 -1.44
CA GLU A 39 -8.80 3.97 -1.68
C GLU A 39 -8.55 3.72 -3.18
N TYR A 40 -7.60 2.83 -3.45
CA TYR A 40 -7.22 2.39 -4.80
C TYR A 40 -7.16 0.87 -4.82
N LEU A 41 -7.84 0.25 -5.78
CA LEU A 41 -7.93 -1.20 -5.86
C LEU A 41 -7.24 -1.73 -7.12
N PHE A 42 -6.10 -2.38 -6.92
CA PHE A 42 -5.33 -3.03 -7.96
C PHE A 42 -5.78 -4.48 -8.13
N ARG A 43 -5.99 -4.90 -9.39
CA ARG A 43 -6.44 -6.26 -9.75
C ARG A 43 -5.60 -6.77 -10.93
N THR A 44 -5.38 -8.07 -10.99
CA THR A 44 -4.80 -8.74 -12.17
C THR A 44 -5.92 -9.34 -13.03
N GLY A 45 -5.92 -9.03 -14.33
CA GLY A 45 -6.95 -9.51 -15.26
C GLY A 45 -6.89 -8.83 -16.63
N LEU A 46 -7.49 -9.45 -17.64
CA LEU A 46 -7.62 -8.87 -18.99
C LEU A 46 -8.46 -7.58 -18.91
N GLY A 47 -7.83 -6.43 -19.18
CA GLY A 47 -8.51 -5.13 -19.27
C GLY A 47 -8.65 -4.34 -17.96
N THR A 48 -8.28 -4.90 -16.80
CA THR A 48 -8.34 -4.23 -15.49
C THR A 48 -6.98 -4.10 -14.83
N ASP A 49 -5.91 -4.18 -15.62
CA ASP A 49 -4.53 -4.18 -15.13
C ASP A 49 -4.08 -2.75 -14.78
N GLY A 50 -4.53 -2.30 -13.61
CA GLY A 50 -4.07 -1.04 -13.02
C GLY A 50 -2.58 -1.06 -12.72
N PHE A 51 -1.99 -2.23 -12.45
CA PHE A 51 -0.57 -2.34 -12.10
C PHE A 51 0.35 -2.00 -13.29
N ARG A 52 0.12 -2.61 -14.46
CA ARG A 52 0.94 -2.37 -15.67
C ARG A 52 0.86 -0.93 -16.19
N HIS A 53 -0.21 -0.23 -15.86
CA HIS A 53 -0.42 1.17 -16.22
C HIS A 53 -0.14 2.12 -15.05
N PHE A 54 0.64 1.68 -14.06
CA PHE A 54 1.09 2.52 -12.93
C PHE A 54 -0.06 3.17 -12.12
N GLY A 55 -1.22 2.51 -12.11
CA GLY A 55 -2.43 2.98 -11.45
C GLY A 55 -3.23 4.02 -12.24
N HIS A 56 -2.78 4.47 -13.42
CA HIS A 56 -3.48 5.50 -14.20
C HIS A 56 -4.85 5.07 -14.73
N ASN A 57 -5.05 3.77 -14.92
CA ASN A 57 -6.33 3.20 -15.39
C ASN A 57 -7.25 2.76 -14.24
N LEU A 58 -6.94 3.14 -13.00
CA LEU A 58 -7.84 2.91 -11.87
C LEU A 58 -8.96 3.95 -11.86
N ASP A 59 -10.03 3.62 -11.13
CA ASP A 59 -11.09 4.55 -10.77
C ASP A 59 -11.25 4.55 -9.23
N PRO A 60 -10.75 5.57 -8.53
CA PRO A 60 -10.05 6.75 -9.05
C PRO A 60 -8.63 6.42 -9.56
N ALA A 61 -8.13 7.20 -10.51
CA ALA A 61 -6.76 7.04 -11.03
C ALA A 61 -5.71 7.33 -9.96
N PHE A 62 -4.64 6.54 -9.92
CA PHE A 62 -3.53 6.78 -9.00
C PHE A 62 -2.77 8.05 -9.41
N PRO A 63 -2.71 9.08 -8.55
CA PRO A 63 -2.43 10.45 -9.00
C PRO A 63 -0.94 10.81 -9.06
N CYS A 64 -0.04 10.03 -8.47
CA CYS A 64 1.35 10.43 -8.26
C CYS A 64 2.35 9.32 -8.62
N ALA A 65 3.20 9.58 -9.63
CA ALA A 65 4.23 8.66 -10.09
C ALA A 65 5.35 8.44 -9.05
N GLU A 66 5.69 9.46 -8.26
CA GLU A 66 6.72 9.33 -7.22
C GLU A 66 6.23 8.43 -6.09
N THR A 67 4.96 8.58 -5.69
CA THR A 67 4.36 7.65 -4.71
C THR A 67 4.26 6.24 -5.26
N TRP A 68 3.97 6.09 -6.56
CA TRP A 68 3.95 4.78 -7.21
C TRP A 68 5.33 4.11 -7.18
N ASP A 69 6.42 4.85 -7.41
CA ASP A 69 7.78 4.33 -7.30
C ASP A 69 8.08 3.75 -5.90
N CYS A 70 7.60 4.40 -4.84
CA CYS A 70 7.75 3.92 -3.47
C CYS A 70 7.05 2.57 -3.23
N ILE A 71 5.84 2.40 -3.77
CA ILE A 71 4.95 1.30 -3.35
C ILE A 71 4.79 0.17 -4.36
N ASN A 72 5.22 0.34 -5.62
CA ASN A 72 4.93 -0.63 -6.68
C ASN A 72 5.38 -2.06 -6.34
N ARG A 73 6.52 -2.22 -5.67
CA ARG A 73 7.07 -3.52 -5.29
C ARG A 73 6.15 -4.25 -4.30
N TYR A 74 5.56 -3.51 -3.35
CA TYR A 74 4.66 -4.06 -2.35
C TYR A 74 3.31 -4.40 -2.97
N VAL A 75 2.81 -3.54 -3.86
CA VAL A 75 1.60 -3.81 -4.66
C VAL A 75 1.81 -5.07 -5.51
N TYR A 76 2.97 -5.21 -6.16
CA TYR A 76 3.29 -6.40 -6.94
C TYR A 76 3.32 -7.66 -6.08
N THR A 77 4.02 -7.63 -4.93
CA THR A 77 4.06 -8.75 -3.97
C THR A 77 2.67 -9.17 -3.53
N ALA A 78 1.79 -8.21 -3.20
CA ALA A 78 0.41 -8.47 -2.85
C ALA A 78 -0.35 -9.15 -4.00
N LEU A 79 -0.21 -8.64 -5.24
CA LEU A 79 -0.86 -9.22 -6.42
C LEU A 79 -0.36 -10.64 -6.77
N GLN A 80 0.85 -11.01 -6.35
CA GLN A 80 1.41 -12.36 -6.53
C GLN A 80 1.07 -13.32 -5.37
N GLY A 81 0.36 -12.88 -4.33
CA GLY A 81 0.01 -13.75 -3.19
C GLY A 81 1.10 -13.86 -2.12
N GLY A 82 2.14 -13.02 -2.17
CA GLY A 82 3.23 -13.03 -1.20
C GLY A 82 2.88 -12.33 0.12
N SER A 83 3.68 -12.57 1.16
CA SER A 83 3.71 -11.72 2.36
C SER A 83 4.36 -10.39 2.00
N ILE A 84 3.72 -9.25 2.37
CA ILE A 84 4.23 -7.93 2.00
C ILE A 84 5.48 -7.58 2.84
N ILE A 85 5.41 -7.87 4.15
CA ILE A 85 6.53 -7.70 5.10
C ILE A 85 6.38 -8.68 6.27
N HIS A 86 6.97 -9.86 6.10
CA HIS A 86 6.73 -10.99 7.00
C HIS A 86 7.10 -10.71 8.46
N GLY A 87 6.17 -10.95 9.38
CA GLY A 87 6.40 -10.83 10.83
C GLY A 87 6.53 -9.39 11.34
N TRP A 88 6.24 -8.36 10.54
CA TRP A 88 6.34 -6.95 10.97
C TRP A 88 4.98 -6.35 11.34
N MET A 89 4.00 -6.46 10.45
CA MET A 89 2.64 -5.96 10.70
C MET A 89 1.81 -6.99 11.45
N ARG A 90 0.75 -6.55 12.15
CA ARG A 90 -0.17 -7.46 12.87
C ARG A 90 -0.93 -8.43 11.96
N ASP A 91 -1.05 -8.10 10.67
CA ASP A 91 -1.55 -9.00 9.62
C ASP A 91 -0.48 -9.09 8.54
N ASP A 92 -0.04 -10.30 8.22
CA ASP A 92 1.07 -10.59 7.30
C ASP A 92 0.77 -10.18 5.84
N ARG A 93 -0.48 -9.83 5.56
CA ARG A 93 -0.97 -9.36 4.27
C ARG A 93 -0.97 -7.85 4.14
N GLN A 94 -0.51 -7.14 5.17
CA GLN A 94 -0.58 -5.68 5.24
C GLN A 94 0.79 -5.03 5.39
N MET A 95 0.89 -3.77 4.95
CA MET A 95 2.03 -2.90 5.18
C MET A 95 1.58 -1.45 5.31
N ILE A 96 2.24 -0.70 6.19
CA ILE A 96 2.23 0.77 6.19
C ILE A 96 3.50 1.23 5.51
N ALA A 97 3.35 1.96 4.41
CA ALA A 97 4.42 2.61 3.67
C ALA A 97 4.16 4.12 3.66
N CYS A 98 5.14 4.89 3.18
CA CYS A 98 4.94 6.31 2.94
C CYS A 98 5.65 6.77 1.67
N TRP A 99 5.15 7.87 1.09
CA TRP A 99 5.88 8.59 0.06
C TRP A 99 7.16 9.21 0.65
N GLN A 100 8.26 9.14 -0.09
CA GLN A 100 9.60 9.52 0.37
C GLN A 100 9.84 11.02 0.63
N ASP A 101 8.87 11.89 0.36
CA ASP A 101 8.96 13.31 0.72
C ASP A 101 8.89 13.46 2.25
N GLY A 102 10.08 13.54 2.86
CA GLY A 102 10.24 13.65 4.31
C GLY A 102 9.64 14.92 4.92
N THR A 103 9.32 15.95 4.13
CA THR A 103 8.72 17.18 4.64
C THR A 103 7.19 17.11 4.70
N ARG A 104 6.57 16.23 3.91
CA ARG A 104 5.11 16.11 3.81
C ARG A 104 4.66 14.70 3.40
N PRO A 105 5.04 13.66 4.17
CA PRO A 105 4.82 12.30 3.73
C PRO A 105 3.33 11.95 3.70
N VAL A 106 2.94 11.25 2.64
CA VAL A 106 1.63 10.60 2.52
C VAL A 106 1.77 9.19 3.07
N ILE A 107 0.96 8.84 4.06
CA ILE A 107 0.94 7.50 4.66
C ILE A 107 0.00 6.63 3.85
N LEU A 108 0.44 5.41 3.54
CA LEU A 108 -0.26 4.47 2.66
C LEU A 108 -0.37 3.13 3.38
N ARG A 109 -1.59 2.61 3.50
CA ARG A 109 -1.84 1.23 3.92
C ARG A 109 -2.04 0.37 2.70
N ILE A 110 -1.18 -0.63 2.53
CA ILE A 110 -1.21 -1.59 1.42
C ILE A 110 -1.71 -2.91 1.99
N GLU A 111 -2.75 -3.48 1.39
CA GLU A 111 -3.44 -4.67 1.88
C GLU A 111 -3.64 -5.67 0.74
N ARG A 112 -3.15 -6.89 0.91
CA ARG A 112 -3.47 -8.01 0.02
C ARG A 112 -4.85 -8.57 0.37
N ILE A 113 -5.67 -8.79 -0.65
CA ILE A 113 -6.99 -9.41 -0.54
C ILE A 113 -6.95 -10.74 -1.29
N ASP A 114 -7.19 -11.83 -0.57
CA ASP A 114 -7.21 -13.19 -1.10
C ASP A 114 -8.64 -13.56 -1.55
N ILE A 115 -8.78 -14.04 -2.78
CA ILE A 115 -10.07 -14.40 -3.39
C ILE A 115 -10.00 -15.86 -3.86
N SER A 116 -10.75 -16.73 -3.18
CA SER A 116 -10.92 -18.13 -3.59
C SER A 116 -11.72 -18.23 -4.89
N GLU A 117 -11.26 -19.10 -5.79
CA GLU A 117 -11.96 -19.43 -7.04
C GLU A 117 -12.56 -20.84 -7.01
N THR A 118 -12.13 -21.67 -6.06
CA THR A 118 -12.62 -23.04 -5.85
C THR A 118 -12.99 -23.27 -4.39
N ASP A 119 -13.78 -24.33 -4.12
CA ASP A 119 -14.13 -24.72 -2.76
C ASP A 119 -12.91 -25.20 -1.96
N GLU A 120 -11.92 -25.82 -2.62
CA GLU A 120 -10.64 -26.19 -2.01
C GLU A 120 -9.87 -24.96 -1.53
N GLU A 121 -9.80 -23.90 -2.34
CA GLU A 121 -9.14 -22.65 -1.97
C GLU A 121 -9.88 -21.90 -0.85
N ARG A 122 -11.20 -21.94 -0.88
CA ARG A 122 -12.04 -21.38 0.19
C ARG A 122 -11.76 -22.09 1.51
N ALA A 123 -11.81 -23.43 1.51
CA ALA A 123 -11.50 -24.23 2.69
C ALA A 123 -10.07 -23.98 3.18
N TRP A 124 -9.09 -23.86 2.28
CA TRP A 124 -7.72 -23.52 2.66
C TRP A 124 -7.64 -22.15 3.35
N LEU A 125 -8.26 -21.11 2.79
CA LEU A 125 -8.27 -19.75 3.34
C LEU A 125 -8.93 -19.69 4.72
N GLU A 126 -10.02 -20.43 4.94
CA GLU A 126 -10.71 -20.50 6.23
C GLU A 126 -9.84 -21.08 7.36
N HIS A 127 -8.84 -21.91 7.02
CA HIS A 127 -7.92 -22.51 7.99
C HIS A 127 -6.62 -21.70 8.17
N GLN A 128 -6.38 -20.65 7.38
CA GLN A 128 -5.18 -19.83 7.54
C GLN A 128 -5.36 -18.78 8.65
N ASP A 129 -4.31 -18.61 9.46
CA ASP A 129 -4.17 -17.48 10.37
C ASP A 129 -3.05 -16.56 9.87
N PHE A 130 -3.42 -15.36 9.44
CA PHE A 130 -2.47 -14.33 8.98
C PHE A 130 -2.03 -13.38 10.09
N THR A 131 -2.48 -13.62 11.33
CA THR A 131 -2.16 -12.77 12.48
C THR A 131 -0.70 -13.00 12.88
N VAL A 132 0.06 -11.91 12.98
CA VAL A 132 1.41 -11.94 13.55
C VAL A 132 1.33 -11.63 15.04
N ARG A 133 1.81 -12.55 15.87
CA ARG A 133 1.88 -12.39 17.32
C ARG A 133 3.16 -11.67 17.71
N GLN A 134 3.15 -11.06 18.89
CA GLN A 134 4.30 -10.31 19.40
C GLN A 134 5.54 -11.21 19.54
N GLU A 135 5.39 -12.48 19.91
CA GLU A 135 6.49 -13.43 20.00
C GLU A 135 7.13 -13.79 18.64
N ASP A 136 6.36 -13.65 17.56
CA ASP A 136 6.77 -13.99 16.19
C ASP A 136 7.28 -12.76 15.42
N THR A 137 7.37 -11.60 16.09
CA THR A 137 7.76 -10.36 15.40
C THR A 137 9.20 -10.38 14.95
N ASN A 138 9.43 -10.02 13.69
CA ASN A 138 10.74 -9.70 13.17
C ASN A 138 10.96 -8.18 13.29
N THR A 139 11.70 -7.72 14.28
CA THR A 139 11.95 -6.29 14.50
C THR A 139 12.97 -5.67 13.53
N GLY A 140 13.43 -6.42 12.53
CA GLY A 140 14.34 -5.89 11.50
C GLY A 140 15.73 -5.50 12.02
N MET A 141 16.18 -6.13 13.11
CA MET A 141 17.57 -6.09 13.62
C MET A 141 18.10 -7.51 13.75
#